data_AF-A0A914XZ62-F1
#
_entry.id   AF-A0A914XZ62-F1
#
_cell.length_a   1.000
_cell.length_b   1.000
_cell.length_c   1.000
_cell.angle_alpha   90.00
_cell.angle_beta   90.00
_cell.angle_gamma   90.00
#
_symmetry.space_group_name_H-M   'P 1'
#
loop_
_entity.id
_entity.type
_entity.pdbx_description
1 polymer ?
#
loop_
_entity_poly.entity_id
_entity_poly.type
_entity_poly.pdbx_seq_one_letter_code
_entity_poly.pdbx_strand_id
1 'polypeptide(L)'
;MGGRTTWAIKRFIDRYQVDMSEAENSDPASYATFNEFFGRALRPGARPIAETALVSPVDGAISQLGPIQGAEVFQAKGHSYSTTALVGGDAQEAARYQDGLFATLYLSPSDYHRVHMPCAGVLKRMIHVPGDLFSVNPTTARGVPGLLPVMNVWSAF
;
A
#
# COMPACT_ATOMS: atom_id res chain seq x y z
N MET A 1 -19.22 -25.88 1.89
CA MET A 1 -18.31 -24.82 1.38
C MET A 1 -17.28 -24.53 2.46
N GLY A 2 -15.96 -24.44 2.29
CA GLY A 2 -15.05 -24.74 1.19
C GLY A 2 -13.68 -25.12 1.79
N GLY A 3 -13.46 -26.39 2.12
CA GLY A 3 -12.31 -26.84 2.92
C GLY A 3 -10.92 -26.55 2.33
N ARG A 4 -10.81 -26.41 1.00
CA ARG A 4 -9.56 -25.99 0.34
C ARG A 4 -9.20 -24.54 0.63
N THR A 5 -10.19 -23.63 0.62
CA THR A 5 -9.99 -22.21 0.94
C THR A 5 -9.55 -22.05 2.38
N THR A 6 -10.27 -22.67 3.31
CA THR A 6 -9.94 -22.63 4.74
C THR A 6 -8.55 -23.21 5.01
N TRP A 7 -8.18 -24.31 4.33
CA TRP A 7 -6.83 -24.86 4.40
C TRP A 7 -5.78 -23.85 3.93
N ALA A 8 -5.98 -23.23 2.76
CA ALA A 8 -5.04 -22.24 2.22
C ALA A 8 -4.88 -21.03 3.14
N ILE A 9 -5.98 -20.52 3.71
CA ILE A 9 -5.97 -19.42 4.68
C ILE A 9 -5.16 -19.82 5.93
N LYS A 10 -5.42 -20.99 6.51
CA LYS A 10 -4.66 -21.48 7.68
C LYS A 10 -3.17 -21.59 7.40
N ARG A 11 -2.79 -22.15 6.24
CA ARG A 11 -1.39 -22.23 5.83
C ARG A 11 -0.76 -20.85 5.66
N PHE A 12 -1.51 -19.88 5.16
CA PHE A 12 -1.04 -18.50 5.02
C PHE A 12 -0.84 -17.83 6.39
N ILE A 13 -1.81 -17.98 7.30
CA ILE A 13 -1.71 -17.50 8.69
C ILE A 13 -0.45 -18.07 9.36
N ASP A 14 -0.23 -19.38 9.28
CA ASP A 14 0.96 -20.03 9.86
C ASP A 14 2.25 -19.52 9.23
N ARG A 15 2.27 -19.31 7.91
CA ARG A 15 3.49 -18.95 7.17
C ARG A 15 3.90 -17.49 7.37
N TYR A 16 2.93 -16.58 7.47
CA TYR A 16 3.15 -15.15 7.59
C TYR A 16 2.89 -14.62 9.01
N GLN A 17 2.50 -15.49 9.95
CA GLN A 17 2.20 -15.14 11.34
C GLN A 17 1.14 -14.02 11.43
N VAL A 18 0.05 -14.20 10.68
CA VAL A 18 -1.06 -13.23 10.66
C VAL A 18 -1.75 -13.22 12.02
N ASP A 19 -1.83 -12.05 12.66
CA ASP A 19 -2.61 -11.90 13.90
C ASP A 19 -4.11 -11.89 13.59
N MET A 20 -4.77 -13.00 13.90
CA MET A 20 -6.22 -13.14 13.75
C MET A 20 -7.00 -12.63 14.96
N SER A 21 -6.34 -12.28 16.06
CA SER A 21 -7.00 -11.73 17.25
C SER A 21 -7.52 -10.30 17.01
N GLU A 22 -6.90 -9.57 16.09
CA GLU A 22 -7.32 -8.23 15.68
C GLU A 22 -8.41 -8.23 14.60
N ALA A 23 -8.62 -9.36 13.92
CA ALA A 23 -9.63 -9.47 12.88
C ALA A 23 -11.05 -9.44 13.48
N GLU A 24 -11.99 -8.77 12.80
CA GLU A 24 -13.40 -8.73 13.18
C GLU A 24 -13.97 -10.16 13.26
N ASN A 25 -13.66 -10.99 12.26
CA ASN A 25 -13.92 -12.43 12.27
C ASN A 25 -12.60 -13.19 12.39
N SER A 26 -12.31 -13.74 13.57
CA SER A 26 -11.07 -14.47 13.83
C SER A 26 -11.07 -15.91 13.30
N ASP A 27 -12.22 -16.46 12.89
CA ASP A 27 -12.32 -17.83 12.37
C ASP A 27 -11.96 -17.89 10.87
N PRO A 28 -10.89 -18.58 10.46
CA PRO A 28 -10.55 -18.76 9.05
C PRO A 28 -11.65 -19.44 8.20
N ALA A 29 -12.56 -20.20 8.83
CA ALA A 29 -13.66 -20.85 8.13
C ALA A 29 -14.81 -19.89 7.78
N SER A 30 -14.85 -18.68 8.35
CA SER A 30 -15.90 -17.69 8.06
C SER A 30 -15.74 -17.04 6.69
N TYR A 31 -14.54 -17.09 6.10
CA TYR A 31 -14.24 -16.47 4.81
C TYR A 31 -14.59 -17.40 3.65
N ALA A 32 -15.42 -16.94 2.71
CA ALA A 32 -15.82 -17.73 1.55
C ALA A 32 -14.67 -17.85 0.52
N THR A 33 -13.81 -16.83 0.44
CA THR A 33 -12.67 -16.79 -0.49
C THR A 33 -11.39 -16.31 0.19
N PHE A 34 -10.24 -16.62 -0.43
CA PHE A 34 -8.96 -16.10 0.05
C PHE A 34 -8.87 -14.57 -0.03
N ASN A 35 -9.46 -13.96 -1.06
CA ASN A 35 -9.49 -12.50 -1.21
C ASN A 35 -10.28 -11.82 -0.09
N GLU A 36 -11.37 -12.43 0.36
CA GLU A 36 -12.15 -11.94 1.49
C GLU A 36 -11.32 -11.96 2.78
N PHE A 37 -10.54 -13.02 3.01
CA PHE A 37 -9.58 -13.10 4.12
C PHE A 37 -8.45 -12.06 3.98
N PHE A 38 -7.91 -11.87 2.77
CA PHE A 38 -6.83 -10.91 2.54
C PHE A 38 -7.30 -9.47 2.80
N GLY A 39 -8.55 -9.16 2.43
CA GLY A 39 -9.23 -7.91 2.72
C GLY A 39 -10.02 -7.90 4.04
N ARG A 40 -9.72 -8.78 5.01
CA ARG A 40 -10.43 -8.89 6.30
C ARG A 40 -10.61 -7.54 6.99
N ALA A 41 -11.75 -7.33 7.65
CA ALA A 41 -11.95 -6.19 8.53
C ALA A 41 -11.23 -6.40 9.87
N LEU A 42 -10.78 -5.31 10.49
CA LEU A 42 -10.28 -5.33 11.87
C LEU A 42 -11.40 -5.00 12.85
N ARG A 43 -11.23 -5.43 14.09
CA ARG A 43 -12.15 -5.12 15.19
C ARG A 43 -12.24 -3.60 15.40
N PRO A 44 -13.42 -3.08 15.77
CA PRO A 44 -13.55 -1.71 16.23
C PRO A 44 -12.56 -1.42 17.36
N GLY A 45 -11.85 -0.29 17.27
CA GLY A 45 -10.85 0.12 18.27
C GLY A 45 -9.48 -0.55 18.16
N ALA A 46 -9.26 -1.50 17.24
CA ALA A 46 -7.95 -2.12 17.02
C ALA A 46 -6.87 -1.12 16.53
N ARG A 47 -7.31 0.00 15.92
CA ARG A 47 -6.46 1.09 15.43
C ARG A 47 -7.04 2.43 15.89
N PRO A 48 -6.76 2.89 17.13
CA PRO A 48 -7.17 4.22 17.56
C PRO A 48 -6.49 5.29 16.70
N ILE A 49 -7.25 6.29 16.28
CA ILE A 49 -6.75 7.38 15.44
C ILE A 49 -6.18 8.48 16.34
N ALA A 50 -4.93 8.86 16.09
CA ALA A 50 -4.27 9.93 16.82
C ALA A 50 -4.81 11.31 16.42
N GLU A 51 -4.84 12.25 17.37
CA GLU A 51 -5.20 13.65 17.12
C GLU A 51 -4.00 14.42 16.54
N THR A 52 -3.62 14.08 15.30
CA THR A 52 -2.51 14.68 14.57
C THR A 52 -2.95 15.15 13.19
N ALA A 53 -2.16 16.03 12.56
CA ALA A 53 -2.49 16.56 11.23
C ALA A 53 -2.53 15.46 10.15
N LEU A 54 -1.69 14.43 10.30
CA LEU A 54 -1.61 13.26 9.43
C LEU A 54 -1.47 12.01 10.30
N VAL A 55 -2.13 10.93 9.90
CA VAL A 55 -1.96 9.57 10.43
C VAL A 55 -1.51 8.63 9.32
N SER A 56 -0.97 7.45 9.69
CA SER A 56 -0.62 6.44 8.69
C SER A 56 -1.88 5.94 7.98
N PRO A 57 -1.90 5.88 6.63
CA PRO A 57 -3.04 5.38 5.88
C PRO A 57 -3.14 3.85 5.89
N VAL A 58 -2.09 3.13 6.29
CA VAL A 58 -1.99 1.67 6.23
C VAL A 58 -1.23 1.10 7.42
N ASP A 59 -1.45 -0.20 7.68
CA ASP A 59 -0.55 -1.02 8.47
C ASP A 59 0.61 -1.48 7.58
N GLY A 60 1.85 -1.22 7.97
CA GLY A 60 3.01 -1.61 7.18
C GLY A 60 4.29 -0.95 7.66
N ALA A 61 5.31 -0.98 6.82
CA ALA A 61 6.61 -0.39 7.09
C ALA A 61 6.89 0.78 6.15
N ILE A 62 7.60 1.80 6.64
CA ILE A 62 8.11 2.86 5.79
C ILE A 62 9.27 2.30 4.96
N SER A 63 9.08 2.21 3.65
CA SER A 63 10.12 1.81 2.70
C SER A 63 11.09 2.96 2.49
N GLN A 64 10.58 4.15 2.19
CA GLN A 64 11.31 5.40 2.06
C GLN A 64 10.43 6.57 2.47
N LEU A 65 11.05 7.66 2.93
CA LEU A 65 10.39 8.94 3.15
C LEU A 65 11.41 10.07 2.96
N GLY A 66 10.95 11.26 2.59
CA GLY A 66 11.84 12.41 2.48
C GLY A 66 11.32 13.51 1.56
N PRO A 67 12.18 14.50 1.27
CA PRO A 67 11.87 15.53 0.30
C PRO A 67 11.92 14.96 -1.12
N ILE A 68 11.02 15.45 -1.97
CA ILE A 68 11.12 15.35 -3.43
C ILE A 68 12.12 16.42 -3.86
N GLN A 69 13.09 16.09 -4.71
CA GLN A 69 14.10 17.06 -5.19
C GLN A 69 13.76 17.47 -6.62
N GLY A 70 13.21 18.68 -6.81
CA GLY A 70 12.58 19.06 -8.06
C GLY A 70 11.39 18.14 -8.35
N ALA A 71 11.52 17.28 -9.36
CA ALA A 71 10.52 16.25 -9.68
C ALA A 71 10.96 14.83 -9.29
N GLU A 72 12.12 14.64 -8.67
CA GLU A 72 12.69 13.32 -8.41
C GLU A 72 12.32 12.78 -7.02
N VAL A 73 11.77 11.58 -6.99
CA VAL A 73 11.44 10.80 -5.79
C VAL A 73 12.45 9.67 -5.63
N PHE A 74 13.05 9.56 -4.46
CA PHE A 74 14.02 8.50 -4.17
C PHE A 74 13.32 7.16 -3.84
N GLN A 75 13.70 6.09 -4.53
CA GLN A 75 13.12 4.75 -4.32
C GLN A 75 13.97 3.85 -3.44
N ALA A 76 15.22 3.56 -3.84
CA ALA A 76 16.19 2.74 -3.11
C ALA A 76 17.48 2.56 -3.92
N LYS A 77 18.62 2.34 -3.23
CA LYS A 77 19.92 1.98 -3.85
C LYS A 77 20.33 2.88 -5.03
N GLY A 78 20.13 4.19 -4.91
CA GLY A 78 20.51 5.15 -5.96
C GLY A 78 19.53 5.23 -7.14
N HIS A 79 18.40 4.54 -7.08
CA HIS A 79 17.32 4.69 -8.06
C HIS A 79 16.35 5.77 -7.59
N SER A 80 16.12 6.74 -8.45
CA SER A 80 15.06 7.73 -8.35
C SER A 80 14.09 7.56 -9.53
N TYR A 81 12.90 8.11 -9.38
CA TYR A 81 11.95 8.25 -10.46
C TYR A 81 11.25 9.61 -10.40
N SER A 82 10.76 10.09 -11.53
CA SER A 82 10.08 11.38 -11.57
C SER A 82 8.62 11.29 -11.12
N THR A 83 8.12 12.35 -10.47
CA THR A 83 6.69 12.53 -10.15
C THR A 83 5.83 12.51 -11.41
N THR A 84 6.35 13.03 -12.53
CA THR A 84 5.69 12.94 -13.85
C THR A 84 5.43 11.51 -14.27
N ALA A 85 6.41 10.61 -14.10
CA ALA A 85 6.20 9.19 -14.39
C ALA A 85 5.16 8.57 -13.44
N LEU A 86 5.20 8.93 -12.15
CA LEU A 86 4.26 8.42 -11.14
C LEU A 86 2.80 8.80 -11.42
N VAL A 87 2.55 9.99 -11.96
CA VAL A 87 1.20 10.48 -12.28
C VAL A 87 0.77 10.21 -13.72
N GLY A 88 1.42 9.24 -14.38
CA GLY A 88 1.02 8.78 -15.72
C GLY A 88 1.37 9.75 -16.85
N GLY A 89 2.43 10.55 -16.70
CA GLY A 89 2.90 11.50 -17.70
C GLY A 89 2.27 12.89 -17.62
N ASP A 90 1.36 13.14 -16.68
CA ASP A 90 0.71 14.45 -16.50
C ASP A 90 1.66 15.45 -15.83
N ALA A 91 2.38 16.23 -16.64
CA ALA A 91 3.32 17.23 -16.15
C ALA A 91 2.67 18.35 -15.31
N GLN A 92 1.40 18.69 -15.58
CA GLN A 92 0.69 19.73 -14.84
C GLN A 92 0.33 19.24 -13.44
N GLU A 93 -0.12 17.98 -13.32
CA GLU A 93 -0.36 17.34 -12.03
C GLU A 93 0.96 17.14 -11.28
N ALA A 94 2.02 16.69 -11.95
CA ALA A 94 3.34 16.47 -11.36
C ALA A 94 3.94 17.74 -10.75
N ALA A 95 3.71 18.90 -11.38
CA ALA A 95 4.17 20.21 -10.89
C ALA A 95 3.65 20.54 -9.48
N ARG A 96 2.50 19.99 -9.07
CA ARG A 96 1.92 20.20 -7.74
C ARG A 96 2.71 19.54 -6.62
N TYR A 97 3.54 18.55 -6.94
CA TYR A 97 4.35 17.79 -5.99
C TYR A 97 5.83 18.20 -6.00
N GLN A 98 6.21 19.19 -6.83
CA GLN A 98 7.60 19.64 -6.89
C GLN A 98 8.06 20.16 -5.54
N ASP A 99 9.26 19.74 -5.14
CA ASP A 99 9.88 20.08 -3.85
C ASP A 99 9.00 19.76 -2.61
N GLY A 100 8.02 18.86 -2.78
CA GLY A 100 7.14 18.39 -1.73
C GLY A 100 7.78 17.32 -0.84
N LEU A 101 6.96 16.65 -0.04
CA LEU A 101 7.35 15.49 0.76
C LEU A 101 6.70 14.23 0.21
N PHE A 102 7.41 13.10 0.29
CA PHE A 102 6.87 11.79 -0.04
C PHE A 102 7.09 10.78 1.09
N ALA A 103 6.22 9.78 1.13
CA ALA A 103 6.39 8.58 1.92
C ALA A 103 5.90 7.37 1.11
N THR A 104 6.77 6.37 0.97
CA THR A 104 6.45 5.09 0.33
C THR A 104 6.29 4.04 1.42
N LEU A 105 5.09 3.48 1.54
CA LEU A 105 4.74 2.50 2.56
C LEU A 105 4.61 1.11 1.92
N TYR A 106 5.22 0.11 2.55
CA TYR A 106 5.16 -1.29 2.13
C TYR A 106 4.25 -2.08 3.08
N LEU A 107 3.24 -2.74 2.52
CA LEU A 107 2.38 -3.67 3.22
C LEU A 107 2.92 -5.08 2.97
N SER A 108 3.34 -5.74 4.04
CA SER A 108 3.72 -7.14 4.02
C SER A 108 2.48 -8.04 3.90
N PRO A 109 2.61 -9.29 3.42
CA PRO A 109 1.47 -10.18 3.26
C PRO A 109 0.68 -10.45 4.56
N SER A 110 1.28 -10.24 5.74
CA SER A 110 0.60 -10.39 7.03
C SER A 110 -0.27 -9.21 7.44
N ASP A 111 -0.01 -8.04 6.86
CA ASP A 111 -0.63 -6.79 7.29
C ASP A 111 -2.12 -6.73 6.92
N TYR A 112 -2.78 -5.69 7.41
CA TYR A 112 -4.14 -5.35 7.02
C TYR A 112 -4.13 -4.59 5.68
N HIS A 113 -4.77 -5.14 4.66
CA HIS A 113 -4.65 -4.68 3.26
C HIS A 113 -5.78 -3.74 2.80
N ARG A 114 -6.35 -2.93 3.70
CA ARG A 114 -7.18 -1.79 3.29
C ARG A 114 -6.46 -0.48 3.58
N VAL A 115 -6.52 0.43 2.63
CA VAL A 115 -5.95 1.77 2.72
C VAL A 115 -7.02 2.73 3.23
N HIS A 116 -6.66 3.57 4.20
CA HIS A 116 -7.51 4.60 4.77
C HIS A 116 -6.97 5.99 4.44
N MET A 117 -7.82 7.00 4.62
CA MET A 117 -7.41 8.39 4.43
C MET A 117 -6.49 8.83 5.58
N PRO A 118 -5.34 9.46 5.29
CA PRO A 118 -4.41 9.94 6.33
C PRO A 118 -4.90 11.21 7.03
N CYS A 119 -5.87 11.92 6.46
CA CYS A 119 -6.54 13.10 7.03
C CYS A 119 -7.89 13.34 6.35
N ALA A 120 -8.66 14.31 6.84
CA ALA A 120 -9.87 14.76 6.16
C ALA A 120 -9.54 15.42 4.82
N GLY A 121 -10.28 15.05 3.77
CA GLY A 121 -10.08 15.56 2.42
C GLY A 121 -11.31 15.38 1.54
N VAL A 122 -11.29 16.01 0.37
CA VAL A 122 -12.34 15.88 -0.65
C VAL A 122 -11.69 15.32 -1.91
N LEU A 123 -12.12 14.13 -2.34
CA LEU A 123 -11.63 13.51 -3.57
C LEU A 123 -11.85 14.48 -4.75
N LYS A 124 -10.76 14.84 -5.44
CA LYS A 124 -10.78 15.70 -6.63
C LYS A 124 -10.52 14.91 -7.89
N ARG A 125 -9.63 13.91 -7.83
CA ARG A 125 -9.21 13.17 -9.01
C ARG A 125 -8.77 11.76 -8.65
N MET A 126 -8.99 10.84 -9.59
CA MET A 126 -8.45 9.49 -9.56
C MET A 126 -7.88 9.15 -10.94
N ILE A 127 -6.65 8.64 -10.97
CA ILE A 127 -5.98 8.22 -12.20
C ILE A 127 -5.58 6.75 -12.04
N HIS A 128 -5.87 5.96 -13.04
CA HIS A 128 -5.33 4.60 -13.20
C HIS A 128 -4.26 4.64 -14.28
N VAL A 129 -3.02 4.31 -13.90
CA VAL A 129 -1.89 4.22 -14.82
C VAL A 129 -1.64 2.74 -15.10
N PRO A 130 -1.97 2.23 -16.31
CA PRO A 130 -1.73 0.84 -16.65
C PRO A 130 -0.23 0.57 -16.68
N GLY A 131 0.19 -0.53 -16.06
CA GLY A 131 1.58 -0.94 -15.97
C GLY A 131 1.69 -2.43 -15.67
N ASP A 132 2.90 -2.87 -15.39
CA ASP A 132 3.23 -4.26 -15.13
C ASP A 132 2.91 -4.68 -13.70
N LEU A 133 2.73 -5.99 -13.48
CA LEU A 133 2.52 -6.58 -12.16
C LEU A 133 3.84 -7.13 -11.60
N PHE A 134 4.67 -6.24 -11.07
CA PHE A 134 5.89 -6.63 -10.36
C PHE A 134 5.61 -6.85 -8.87
N SER A 135 6.38 -7.76 -8.25
CA SER A 135 6.39 -7.88 -6.79
C SER A 135 7.09 -6.68 -6.16
N VAL A 136 6.47 -6.01 -5.19
CA VAL A 136 7.06 -4.85 -4.48
C VAL A 136 7.82 -5.22 -3.21
N ASN A 137 8.22 -6.49 -3.09
CA ASN A 137 9.01 -6.91 -1.93
C ASN A 137 10.34 -6.11 -1.86
N PRO A 138 10.94 -5.95 -0.67
CA PRO A 138 12.16 -5.15 -0.50
C PRO A 138 13.33 -5.56 -1.39
N THR A 139 13.39 -6.81 -1.84
CA THR A 139 14.45 -7.28 -2.75
C THR A 139 14.21 -6.79 -4.18
N THR A 140 12.98 -6.85 -4.69
CA THR A 140 12.61 -6.32 -6.01
C THR A 140 12.65 -4.79 -6.05
N ALA A 141 12.16 -4.11 -5.00
CA ALA A 141 12.23 -2.65 -4.88
C ALA A 141 13.67 -2.11 -4.90
N ARG A 142 14.64 -2.94 -4.48
CA ARG A 142 16.07 -2.65 -4.53
C ARG A 142 16.73 -3.03 -5.87
N GLY A 143 16.07 -3.83 -6.70
CA GLY A 143 16.66 -4.43 -7.91
C GLY A 143 16.13 -3.89 -9.22
N VAL A 144 14.92 -3.31 -9.24
CA VAL A 144 14.28 -2.80 -10.46
C VAL A 144 14.33 -1.27 -10.49
N PRO A 145 15.09 -0.66 -11.42
CA PRO A 145 15.05 0.78 -11.67
C PRO A 145 13.64 1.23 -12.03
N GLY A 146 13.15 2.32 -11.42
CA GLY A 146 11.85 2.90 -11.76
C GLY A 146 10.65 1.98 -11.52
N LEU A 147 10.71 1.12 -10.50
CA LEU A 147 9.69 0.09 -10.23
C LEU A 147 8.29 0.69 -10.05
N LEU A 148 8.16 1.75 -9.25
CA LEU A 148 6.82 2.26 -8.88
C LEU A 148 6.06 2.88 -10.08
N PRO A 149 6.68 3.69 -10.95
CA PRO A 149 6.00 4.22 -12.14
C PRO A 149 5.66 3.19 -13.23
N VAL A 150 6.39 2.07 -13.32
CA VAL A 150 6.10 1.03 -14.32
C VAL A 150 5.07 0.01 -13.83
N MET A 151 4.66 0.12 -12.57
CA MET A 151 3.65 -0.74 -11.99
C MET A 151 2.24 -0.22 -12.26
N ASN A 152 1.26 -1.11 -12.15
CA ASN A 152 -0.13 -0.66 -12.10
C ASN A 152 -0.37 0.18 -10.83
N VAL A 153 -0.60 1.49 -11.02
CA VAL A 153 -0.74 2.46 -9.92
C VAL A 153 -2.12 3.14 -9.99
N TRP A 154 -2.75 3.23 -8.82
CA TRP A 154 -3.88 4.11 -8.58
C TRP A 154 -3.40 5.33 -7.79
N SER A 155 -3.58 6.51 -8.38
CA SER A 155 -3.28 7.78 -7.73
C SER A 155 -4.59 8.51 -7.46
N ALA A 156 -4.86 8.80 -6.18
CA ALA A 156 -6.03 9.55 -5.74
C ALA A 156 -5.56 10.86 -5.10
N PHE A 157 -6.18 11.97 -5.51
CA PHE A 157 -5.84 13.34 -5.12
C PHE A 157 -7.06 14.11 -4.66
#